data_AF-A0A922XP32-F1
#
_entry.id   AF-A0A922XP32-F1
#
_cell.length_a   1.000
_cell.length_b   1.000
_cell.length_c   1.000
_cell.angle_alpha   90.00
_cell.angle_beta   90.00
_cell.angle_gamma   90.00
#
_symmetry.space_group_name_H-M   'P 1'
#
loop_
_entity.id
_entity.type
_entity.pdbx_description
1 polymer ?
#
loop_
_entity_poly.entity_id
_entity_poly.type
_entity_poly.pdbx_seq_one_letter_code
_entity_poly.pdbx_strand_id
1 'polypeptide(L)'
;MLTYFALFIFCLAGNCLLAQQTPPSDIEELKKEILQLNTQVDQIQFNLGQSQNKFKRGIAVATIGYSVTITGGLMLGRKNDNLGKALLVTGGALGVTGTFMLVDSFKYLGRAGKKIRKE
;
A
#
# COMPACT_ATOMS: atom_id res chain seq x y z
N MET A 1 -69.29 -18.64 13.20
CA MET A 1 -68.63 -17.85 14.26
C MET A 1 -67.16 -18.20 14.37
N LEU A 2 -66.80 -19.47 14.68
CA LEU A 2 -65.40 -19.91 14.83
C LEU A 2 -64.53 -19.71 13.57
N THR A 3 -65.10 -19.94 12.38
CA THR A 3 -64.41 -19.79 11.08
C THR A 3 -64.08 -18.33 10.73
N TYR A 4 -64.95 -17.38 11.09
CA TYR A 4 -64.69 -15.95 10.89
C TYR A 4 -63.61 -15.43 11.85
N PHE A 5 -63.53 -15.99 13.06
CA PHE A 5 -62.50 -15.65 14.05
C PHE A 5 -61.11 -16.11 13.60
N ALA A 6 -60.99 -17.31 13.01
CA ALA A 6 -59.74 -17.81 12.45
C ALA A 6 -59.25 -16.97 11.26
N LEU A 7 -60.17 -16.50 10.40
CA LEU A 7 -59.85 -15.67 9.23
C LEU A 7 -59.39 -14.26 9.65
N PHE A 8 -59.95 -13.73 10.74
CA PHE A 8 -59.54 -12.44 11.32
C PHE A 8 -58.12 -12.49 11.92
N ILE A 9 -57.77 -13.59 12.62
CA ILE A 9 -56.41 -13.80 13.17
C ILE A 9 -55.38 -13.97 12.04
N PHE A 10 -55.74 -14.66 10.96
CA PHE A 10 -54.86 -14.84 9.81
C PHE A 10 -54.58 -13.51 9.07
N CYS A 11 -55.59 -12.65 8.92
CA CYS A 11 -55.40 -11.30 8.38
C CYS A 11 -54.53 -10.39 9.28
N LEU A 12 -54.65 -10.50 10.60
CA LEU A 12 -53.81 -9.75 11.54
C LEU A 12 -52.33 -10.19 11.49
N ALA A 13 -52.08 -11.49 11.34
CA ALA A 13 -50.72 -12.02 11.24
C ALA A 13 -50.03 -11.64 9.92
N GLY A 14 -50.78 -11.57 8.81
CA GLY A 14 -50.23 -11.21 7.50
C GLY A 14 -49.70 -9.78 7.39
N ASN A 15 -50.30 -8.83 8.13
CA ASN A 15 -49.90 -7.42 8.10
C ASN A 15 -48.64 -7.09 8.92
N CYS A 16 -48.22 -7.98 9.83
CA CYS A 16 -47.03 -7.77 10.66
C CYS A 16 -45.72 -8.07 9.89
N LEU A 17 -45.77 -8.99 8.91
CA LEU A 17 -44.62 -9.41 8.10
C LEU A 17 -44.14 -8.36 7.09
N LEU A 18 -45.00 -7.41 6.71
CA LEU A 18 -44.69 -6.35 5.74
C LEU A 18 -44.15 -5.06 6.37
N ALA A 19 -44.15 -4.94 7.70
CA ALA A 19 -43.73 -3.74 8.42
C ALA A 19 -42.25 -3.73 8.84
N GLN A 20 -41.48 -4.79 8.56
CA GLN A 20 -40.05 -4.91 8.90
C GLN A 20 -39.09 -4.43 7.80
N GLN A 21 -39.54 -3.57 6.89
CA GLN A 21 -38.66 -2.88 5.95
C GLN A 21 -38.36 -1.45 6.44
N THR A 22 -37.66 -1.33 7.57
CA THR A 22 -36.93 -0.09 7.87
C THR A 22 -35.69 -0.08 6.96
N PRO A 23 -35.56 0.85 5.99
CA PRO A 23 -34.33 0.95 5.22
C PRO A 23 -33.21 1.41 6.17
N PRO A 24 -32.14 0.64 6.38
CA PRO A 24 -30.95 1.14 7.04
C PRO A 24 -30.06 1.73 5.94
N SER A 25 -30.53 2.73 5.18
CA SER A 25 -29.82 3.09 3.95
C SER A 25 -28.70 4.09 4.21
N ASP A 26 -28.97 5.25 4.83
CA ASP A 26 -28.04 6.38 4.68
C ASP A 26 -26.99 6.46 5.79
N ILE A 27 -27.36 6.20 7.05
CA ILE A 27 -26.43 6.30 8.19
C ILE A 27 -25.47 5.10 8.22
N GLU A 28 -25.94 3.90 7.87
CA GLU A 28 -25.07 2.73 7.76
C GLU A 28 -24.12 2.83 6.57
N GLU A 29 -24.58 3.38 5.44
CA GLU A 29 -23.74 3.66 4.28
C GLU A 29 -22.68 4.72 4.59
N LEU A 30 -23.04 5.81 5.28
CA LEU A 30 -22.08 6.82 5.73
C LEU A 30 -21.05 6.24 6.71
N LYS A 31 -21.48 5.44 7.68
CA LYS A 31 -20.58 4.77 8.63
C LYS A 31 -19.62 3.82 7.91
N LYS A 32 -20.11 3.09 6.92
CA LYS A 32 -19.31 2.20 6.07
C LYS A 32 -18.32 2.99 5.22
N GLU A 33 -18.71 4.12 4.66
CA GLU A 33 -17.84 4.99 3.87
C GLU A 33 -16.73 5.59 4.74
N ILE A 34 -17.06 6.10 5.94
CA ILE A 34 -16.07 6.59 6.92
C ILE A 34 -15.08 5.48 7.30
N LEU A 35 -15.58 4.27 7.57
CA LEU A 35 -14.73 3.13 7.91
C LEU A 35 -13.80 2.76 6.74
N GLN A 36 -14.32 2.76 5.51
CA GLN A 36 -13.51 2.54 4.31
C GLN A 36 -12.47 3.64 4.09
N LEU A 37 -12.82 4.90 4.39
CA LEU A 37 -11.92 6.03 4.28
C LEU A 37 -10.76 5.91 5.28
N ASN A 38 -11.07 5.61 6.54
CA ASN A 38 -10.06 5.39 7.59
C ASN A 38 -9.12 4.24 7.21
N THR A 39 -9.68 3.12 6.73
CA THR A 39 -8.88 1.98 6.28
C THR A 39 -7.94 2.37 5.12
N GLN A 40 -8.40 3.19 4.18
CA GLN A 40 -7.56 3.69 3.08
C GLN A 40 -6.46 4.62 3.60
N VAL A 41 -6.77 5.52 4.54
CA VAL A 41 -5.78 6.42 5.16
C VAL A 41 -4.70 5.61 5.87
N ASP A 42 -5.07 4.60 6.66
CA ASP A 42 -4.12 3.73 7.36
C ASP A 42 -3.22 2.98 6.37
N GLN A 43 -3.80 2.48 5.27
CA GLN A 43 -3.05 1.80 4.23
C GLN A 43 -2.09 2.73 3.48
N ILE A 44 -2.49 3.98 3.24
CA ILE A 44 -1.62 5.01 2.67
C ILE A 44 -0.45 5.30 3.61
N GLN A 45 -0.72 5.54 4.90
CA GLN A 45 0.33 5.80 5.89
C GLN A 45 1.32 4.64 6.00
N PHE A 46 0.84 3.40 6.01
CA PHE A 46 1.67 2.21 6.02
C PHE A 46 2.58 2.11 4.78
N ASN A 47 2.03 2.33 3.59
CA ASN A 47 2.79 2.32 2.34
C ASN A 47 3.80 3.47 2.26
N LEU A 48 3.47 4.65 2.77
CA LEU A 48 4.38 5.79 2.86
C LEU A 48 5.56 5.49 3.79
N GLY A 49 5.31 4.92 4.96
CA GLY A 49 6.37 4.52 5.89
C GLY A 49 7.35 3.52 5.27
N GLN A 50 6.82 2.50 4.57
CA GLN A 50 7.66 1.54 3.85
C GLN A 50 8.44 2.19 2.70
N SER A 51 7.78 3.05 1.91
CA SER A 51 8.41 3.80 0.83
C SER A 51 9.56 4.66 1.35
N GLN A 52 9.34 5.41 2.43
CA GLN A 52 10.35 6.28 3.03
C GLN A 52 11.58 5.49 3.49
N ASN A 53 11.37 4.34 4.13
CA ASN A 53 12.47 3.49 4.61
C ASN A 53 13.29 2.91 3.45
N LYS A 54 12.63 2.39 2.40
CA LYS A 54 13.31 1.90 1.20
C LYS A 54 14.07 3.01 0.48
N PHE A 55 13.46 4.20 0.38
CA PHE A 55 14.08 5.36 -0.24
C PHE A 55 15.35 5.79 0.50
N LYS A 56 15.29 5.97 1.82
CA LYS A 56 16.46 6.32 2.65
C LYS A 56 17.59 5.31 2.53
N ARG A 57 17.26 4.01 2.57
CA ARG A 57 18.24 2.93 2.36
C ARG A 57 18.84 2.96 0.96
N GLY A 58 18.02 3.18 -0.06
CA GLY A 58 18.46 3.32 -1.45
C GLY A 58 19.46 4.46 -1.64
N ILE A 59 19.18 5.64 -1.08
CA ILE A 59 20.14 6.77 -1.09
C ILE A 59 21.45 6.37 -0.41
N ALA A 60 21.38 5.80 0.79
CA ALA A 60 22.59 5.43 1.53
C ALA A 60 23.46 4.43 0.77
N VAL A 61 22.85 3.36 0.24
CA VAL A 61 23.54 2.32 -0.54
C VAL A 61 24.13 2.90 -1.83
N ALA A 62 23.37 3.75 -2.56
CA ALA A 62 23.86 4.39 -3.77
C ALA A 62 25.05 5.31 -3.49
N THR A 63 25.00 6.12 -2.44
CA THR A 63 26.10 7.03 -2.04
C THR A 63 27.36 6.26 -1.66
N ILE A 64 27.22 5.15 -0.94
CA ILE A 64 28.34 4.26 -0.64
C ILE A 64 28.91 3.68 -1.94
N GLY A 65 28.04 3.17 -2.83
CA GLY A 65 28.44 2.64 -4.13
C GLY A 65 29.22 3.65 -4.97
N TYR A 66 28.75 4.90 -5.06
CA TYR A 66 29.46 5.96 -5.76
C TYR A 66 30.80 6.30 -5.11
N SER A 67 30.86 6.40 -3.78
CA SER A 67 32.11 6.64 -3.05
C SER A 67 33.15 5.55 -3.30
N VAL A 68 32.72 4.28 -3.26
CA VAL A 68 33.57 3.12 -3.52
C VAL A 68 34.01 3.09 -4.98
N THR A 69 33.11 3.40 -5.92
CA THR A 69 33.43 3.49 -7.35
C THR A 69 34.47 4.56 -7.64
N ILE A 70 34.32 5.75 -7.07
CA ILE A 70 35.28 6.86 -7.22
C ILE A 70 36.64 6.45 -6.67
N THR A 71 36.67 5.88 -5.47
CA THR A 71 37.91 5.42 -4.82
C THR A 71 38.58 4.32 -5.65
N GLY A 72 37.82 3.34 -6.13
CA GLY A 72 38.31 2.27 -7.01
C GLY A 72 38.86 2.80 -8.33
N GLY A 73 38.16 3.76 -8.96
CA GLY A 73 38.59 4.44 -10.18
C GLY A 73 39.92 5.19 -10.00
N LEU A 74 40.11 5.87 -8.87
CA LEU A 74 41.38 6.53 -8.54
C LEU A 74 42.54 5.53 -8.33
N MET A 75 42.26 4.28 -7.98
CA MET A 75 43.28 3.23 -7.77
C MET A 75 43.65 2.48 -9.05
N LEU A 76 42.93 2.66 -10.15
CA LEU A 76 43.26 2.08 -11.45
C LEU A 76 44.57 2.60 -12.02
N GLY A 77 45.30 1.74 -12.72
CA GLY A 77 46.58 2.07 -13.38
C GLY A 77 47.76 2.31 -12.43
N ARG A 78 47.58 2.02 -11.13
CA ARG A 78 48.61 2.15 -10.09
C ARG A 78 49.02 0.78 -9.55
N LYS A 79 49.88 0.76 -8.53
CA LYS A 79 50.33 -0.48 -7.85
C LYS A 79 49.19 -1.38 -7.37
N ASN A 80 48.00 -0.82 -7.15
CA ASN A 80 46.82 -1.51 -6.62
C ASN A 80 45.70 -1.67 -7.67
N ASP A 81 46.04 -1.79 -8.96
CA ASP A 81 45.07 -1.85 -10.07
C ASP A 81 44.00 -2.95 -9.90
N ASN A 82 44.38 -4.13 -9.41
CA ASN A 82 43.43 -5.22 -9.14
C ASN A 82 42.40 -4.87 -8.05
N LEU A 83 42.85 -4.18 -6.99
CA LEU A 83 41.96 -3.65 -5.96
C LEU A 83 41.05 -2.56 -6.53
N GLY A 84 41.60 -1.65 -7.35
CA GLY A 84 40.83 -0.62 -8.03
C GLY A 84 39.69 -1.20 -8.87
N LYS A 85 39.97 -2.22 -9.70
CA LYS A 85 38.96 -2.94 -10.50
C LYS A 85 37.89 -3.59 -9.63
N ALA A 86 38.28 -4.26 -8.55
CA ALA A 86 37.33 -4.89 -7.63
C ALA A 86 36.41 -3.85 -6.96
N LEU A 87 36.98 -2.74 -6.49
CA LEU A 87 36.21 -1.64 -5.91
C LEU A 87 35.27 -0.99 -6.93
N LEU A 88 35.70 -0.86 -8.19
CA LEU A 88 34.88 -0.26 -9.24
C LEU A 88 33.66 -1.13 -9.57
N VAL A 89 33.85 -2.45 -9.70
CA VAL A 89 32.75 -3.39 -9.94
C VAL A 89 31.80 -3.46 -8.75
N THR A 90 32.33 -3.57 -7.53
CA THR A 90 31.51 -3.65 -6.31
C THR A 90 30.78 -2.34 -6.04
N GLY A 91 31.44 -1.19 -6.20
CA GLY A 91 30.85 0.13 -6.08
C GLY A 91 29.76 0.37 -7.13
N GLY A 92 30.00 -0.01 -8.38
CA GLY A 92 29.02 0.09 -9.46
C GLY A 92 27.78 -0.78 -9.19
N ALA A 93 27.98 -2.01 -8.74
CA ALA A 93 26.88 -2.91 -8.36
C ALA A 93 26.06 -2.37 -7.17
N LEU A 94 26.72 -1.80 -6.15
CA LEU A 94 26.05 -1.12 -5.04
C LEU A 94 25.27 0.10 -5.52
N GLY A 95 25.84 0.91 -6.43
CA GLY A 95 25.15 2.05 -7.04
C GLY A 95 23.85 1.64 -7.73
N VAL A 96 23.91 0.65 -8.61
CA VAL A 96 22.73 0.11 -9.32
C VAL A 96 21.71 -0.46 -8.34
N THR A 97 22.16 -1.20 -7.33
CA THR A 97 21.28 -1.77 -6.29
C THR A 97 20.57 -0.67 -5.51
N GLY A 98 21.30 0.39 -5.12
CA GLY A 98 20.72 1.55 -4.45
C GLY A 98 19.67 2.24 -5.30
N THR A 99 19.95 2.46 -6.59
CA THR A 99 18.97 3.01 -7.54
C THR A 99 17.75 2.12 -7.69
N PHE A 100 17.91 0.80 -7.75
CA PHE A 100 16.78 -0.12 -7.81
C PHE A 100 15.89 -0.01 -6.55
N MET A 101 16.48 0.11 -5.36
CA MET A 101 15.73 0.34 -4.12
C MET A 101 14.97 1.68 -4.13
N LEU A 102 15.54 2.73 -4.75
CA LEU A 102 14.87 4.01 -4.93
C LEU A 102 13.65 3.87 -5.85
N VAL A 103 13.81 3.23 -7.00
CA VAL A 103 12.70 3.01 -7.95
C VAL A 103 11.60 2.14 -7.33
N ASP A 104 11.98 1.07 -6.62
CA ASP A 104 11.02 0.22 -5.92
C ASP A 104 10.28 0.98 -4.81
N SER A 105 10.90 1.96 -4.15
CA SER A 105 10.21 2.79 -3.16
C SER A 105 9.05 3.60 -3.79
N PHE A 106 9.25 4.18 -4.99
CA PHE A 106 8.21 4.93 -5.68
C PHE A 106 7.00 4.07 -6.07
N LYS A 107 7.18 2.76 -6.23
CA LYS A 107 6.08 1.82 -6.50
C LYS A 107 5.06 1.75 -5.36
N TYR A 108 5.50 1.88 -4.10
CA TYR A 108 4.61 1.89 -2.93
C TYR A 108 3.85 3.20 -2.82
N LEU A 109 4.51 4.32 -3.14
CA LEU A 109 3.89 5.64 -3.25
C LEU A 109 2.82 5.67 -4.36
N GLY A 110 3.12 5.17 -5.55
CA GLY A 110 2.18 5.13 -6.67
C GLY A 110 0.99 4.19 -6.45
N ARG A 111 1.18 3.10 -5.68
CA ARG A 111 0.08 2.19 -5.30
C ARG A 111 -0.85 2.77 -4.25
N ALA A 112 -0.37 3.66 -3.38
CA ALA A 112 -1.20 4.34 -2.40
C ALA A 112 -2.25 5.27 -3.03
N GLY A 113 -2.00 5.79 -4.25
CA GLY A 113 -2.93 6.65 -4.99
C GLY A 113 -3.92 5.91 -5.91
N LYS A 114 -3.77 4.60 -6.14
CA LYS A 114 -4.71 3.85 -7.00
C LYS A 114 -5.98 3.53 -6.21
N LYS A 115 -7.00 4.38 -6.40
CA LYS A 115 -8.39 4.13 -5.97
C LYS A 115 -8.76 2.70 -6.41
N ILE A 116 -9.11 1.84 -5.46
CA ILE A 116 -9.70 0.53 -5.77
C ILE A 116 -11.06 0.82 -6.38
N ARG A 117 -11.11 0.96 -7.70
CA ARG A 117 -12.35 1.01 -8.46
C ARG A 117 -12.94 -0.39 -8.38
N LYS A 118 -13.92 -0.56 -7.49
CA LYS A 118 -14.78 -1.75 -7.49
C LYS A 118 -15.60 -1.70 -8.78
N GLU A 119 -15.48 -2.74 -9.59
CA GLU A 119 -16.51 -3.12 -10.58
C GLU A 119 -17.76 -3.62 -9.85
#